data_AF-A0A2W2A4V8-F1
#
_entry.id   AF-A0A2W2A4V8-F1
#
_cell.length_a   1.000
_cell.length_b   1.000
_cell.length_c   1.000
_cell.angle_alpha   90.00
_cell.angle_beta   90.00
_cell.angle_gamma   90.00
#
_symmetry.space_group_name_H-M   'P 1'
#
loop_
_entity.id
_entity.type
_entity.pdbx_description
1 polymer ?
#
loop_
_entity_poly.entity_id
_entity_poly.type
_entity_poly.pdbx_seq_one_letter_code
_entity_poly.pdbx_strand_id
1 'polypeptide(L)'
;MLGTLLDVADGEGRSRPAPGELAELRWQGVRERVNAVVPGDVRVLAASIGTGAAAGFALVYLLAVSWVPWGQPPGTAWPDMPGFGPFRNPGVLFAVPVLLGALAALGRQRMLAHLAGLLAVLGIVVARVTVQATENWNGPGTTTLVTVAALVVVANVGAPRDRRALGIAFGVVAGGLALFVGLQLPTGHPFESTLLTDGAWWGAGVTPALLGVVGVLVLVAVVELVRHRRPVLAAALAVAWMPWAVAGTITLRYFAAEDAASALMAVGSTAMALVALTVARRVPQRFRRERA
;
A
#
# COMPACT_ATOMS: atom_id res chain seq x y z
N MET A 1 -24.94 9.91 19.48
CA MET A 1 -24.61 8.47 19.39
C MET A 1 -24.68 7.78 20.73
N LEU A 2 -23.92 8.22 21.75
CA LEU A 2 -24.02 7.61 23.09
C LEU A 2 -25.43 7.75 23.70
N GLY A 3 -26.05 8.92 23.57
CA GLY A 3 -27.46 9.11 23.97
C GLY A 3 -28.43 8.19 23.23
N THR A 4 -28.27 8.04 21.92
CA THR A 4 -29.12 7.17 21.09
C THR A 4 -29.02 5.69 21.48
N LEU A 5 -27.84 5.21 21.89
CA LEU A 5 -27.66 3.85 22.38
C LEU A 5 -28.27 3.65 23.78
N LEU A 6 -28.26 4.69 24.62
CA LEU A 6 -28.92 4.67 25.93
C LEU A 6 -30.45 4.66 25.77
N ASP A 7 -30.99 5.45 24.84
CA ASP A 7 -32.43 5.48 24.57
C ASP A 7 -32.96 4.11 24.08
N VAL A 8 -32.17 3.42 23.23
CA VAL A 8 -32.51 2.06 22.77
C VAL A 8 -32.37 1.04 23.92
N ALA A 9 -31.32 1.13 24.73
CA ALA A 9 -31.14 0.24 25.88
C ALA A 9 -32.25 0.39 26.92
N ASP A 10 -32.68 1.62 27.19
CA ASP A 10 -33.80 1.93 28.08
C ASP A 10 -35.13 1.42 27.49
N GLY A 11 -35.34 1.59 26.17
CA GLY A 11 -36.52 1.07 25.47
C GLY A 11 -36.60 -0.47 25.46
N GLU A 12 -35.46 -1.15 25.49
CA GLU A 12 -35.37 -2.62 25.55
C GLU A 12 -35.25 -3.17 26.98
N GLY A 13 -35.26 -2.31 28.00
CA GLY A 13 -35.11 -2.70 29.41
C GLY A 13 -33.77 -3.38 29.73
N ARG A 14 -32.73 -3.12 28.93
CA ARG A 14 -31.41 -3.74 29.07
C ARG A 14 -30.53 -2.93 30.01
N SER A 15 -29.94 -3.59 30.99
CA SER A 15 -28.95 -2.99 31.90
C SER A 15 -27.50 -3.09 31.41
N ARG A 16 -27.26 -3.73 30.27
CA ARG A 16 -25.92 -3.93 29.70
C ARG A 16 -25.90 -3.72 28.18
N PRO A 17 -24.83 -3.09 27.65
CA PRO A 17 -24.65 -2.95 26.21
C PRO A 17 -24.45 -4.31 25.56
N ALA A 18 -24.99 -4.48 24.36
CA ALA A 18 -24.79 -5.67 23.56
C ALA A 18 -23.32 -5.77 23.12
N PRO A 19 -22.77 -6.97 22.91
CA PRO A 19 -21.37 -7.13 22.46
C PRO A 19 -21.07 -6.38 21.16
N GLY A 20 -22.05 -6.30 20.25
CA GLY A 20 -21.94 -5.55 19.00
C GLY A 20 -21.85 -4.04 19.19
N GLU A 21 -22.58 -3.48 20.16
CA GLU A 21 -22.57 -2.04 20.47
C GLU A 21 -21.19 -1.60 20.98
N LEU A 22 -20.53 -2.44 21.80
CA LEU A 22 -19.16 -2.17 22.26
C LEU A 22 -18.16 -2.16 21.11
N ALA A 23 -18.27 -3.12 20.18
CA ALA A 23 -17.41 -3.17 19.00
C ALA A 23 -17.63 -1.96 18.09
N GLU A 24 -18.89 -1.56 17.89
CA GLU A 24 -19.25 -0.38 17.11
C GLU A 24 -18.73 0.91 17.76
N LEU A 25 -18.91 1.08 19.07
CA LEU A 25 -18.39 2.24 19.81
C LEU A 25 -16.86 2.34 19.71
N ARG A 26 -16.15 1.20 19.84
CA ARG A 26 -14.69 1.15 19.64
C ARG A 26 -14.32 1.56 18.22
N TRP A 27 -15.01 1.03 17.22
CA TRP A 27 -14.77 1.35 15.81
C TRP A 27 -15.03 2.83 15.50
N GLN A 28 -16.16 3.37 15.96
CA GLN A 28 -16.51 4.77 15.81
C GLN A 28 -15.51 5.68 16.54
N GLY A 29 -15.08 5.32 17.75
CA GLY A 29 -14.07 6.06 18.50
C GLY A 29 -12.72 6.11 17.76
N VAL A 30 -12.27 4.99 17.20
CA VAL A 30 -11.07 4.94 16.35
C VAL A 30 -11.27 5.80 15.10
N ARG A 31 -12.41 5.68 14.43
CA ARG A 31 -12.74 6.46 13.23
C ARG A 31 -12.75 7.95 13.51
N GLU A 32 -13.30 8.40 14.64
CA GLU A 32 -13.30 9.81 15.02
C GLU A 32 -11.89 10.32 15.35
N ARG A 33 -11.05 9.53 16.01
CA ARG A 33 -9.63 9.89 16.21
C ARG A 33 -8.90 10.01 14.88
N VAL A 34 -9.13 9.09 13.95
CA VAL A 34 -8.57 9.17 12.58
C VAL A 34 -9.14 10.38 11.83
N ASN A 35 -10.42 10.71 12.00
CA ASN A 35 -11.06 11.92 11.45
C ASN A 35 -10.47 13.21 12.01
N ALA A 36 -10.11 13.22 13.28
CA ALA A 36 -9.50 14.37 13.93
C ALA A 36 -8.06 14.63 13.41
N VAL A 37 -7.35 13.56 13.02
CA VAL A 37 -5.96 13.67 12.55
C VAL A 37 -5.86 13.87 11.04
N VAL A 38 -6.66 13.15 10.25
CA VAL A 38 -6.60 13.17 8.79
C VAL A 38 -7.97 13.54 8.21
N PRO A 39 -8.12 14.74 7.61
CA PRO A 39 -9.38 15.17 7.00
C PRO A 39 -9.93 14.18 5.97
N GLY A 40 -11.25 14.14 5.83
CA GLY A 40 -11.93 13.21 4.92
C GLY A 40 -11.42 13.27 3.47
N ASP A 41 -11.23 14.48 2.94
CA ASP A 41 -10.72 14.68 1.57
C ASP A 41 -9.30 14.15 1.39
N VAL A 42 -8.44 14.36 2.40
CA VAL A 42 -7.06 13.82 2.42
C VAL A 42 -7.09 12.30 2.39
N ARG A 43 -7.97 11.66 3.16
CA ARG A 43 -8.07 10.20 3.19
C ARG A 43 -8.58 9.62 1.87
N VAL A 44 -9.61 10.23 1.28
CA VAL A 44 -10.15 9.77 -0.01
C VAL A 44 -9.07 9.85 -1.08
N LEU A 45 -8.33 10.96 -1.12
CA LEU A 45 -7.27 11.18 -2.08
C LEU A 45 -6.07 10.26 -1.82
N ALA A 46 -5.65 10.08 -0.57
CA ALA A 46 -4.59 9.16 -0.19
C ALA A 46 -4.96 7.70 -0.50
N ALA A 47 -6.21 7.30 -0.25
CA ALA A 47 -6.72 5.99 -0.64
C ALA A 47 -6.70 5.82 -2.16
N SER A 48 -7.11 6.82 -2.93
CA SER A 48 -7.01 6.78 -4.40
C SER A 48 -5.57 6.61 -4.89
N ILE A 49 -4.63 7.41 -4.36
CA ILE A 49 -3.20 7.31 -4.71
C ILE A 49 -2.65 5.94 -4.31
N GLY A 50 -2.93 5.50 -3.08
CA GLY A 50 -2.49 4.20 -2.55
C GLY A 50 -3.04 3.02 -3.34
N THR A 51 -4.34 3.03 -3.69
CA THR A 51 -4.95 2.00 -4.54
C THR A 51 -4.31 1.96 -5.93
N GLY A 52 -4.08 3.12 -6.55
CA GLY A 52 -3.43 3.21 -7.86
C GLY A 52 -2.01 2.66 -7.82
N ALA A 53 -1.21 3.11 -6.83
CA ALA A 53 0.15 2.64 -6.62
C ALA A 53 0.21 1.12 -6.35
N ALA A 54 -0.68 0.60 -5.50
CA ALA A 54 -0.78 -0.83 -5.20
C ALA A 54 -1.13 -1.66 -6.44
N ALA A 55 -2.08 -1.17 -7.26
CA ALA A 55 -2.47 -1.83 -8.50
C ALA A 55 -1.33 -1.80 -9.53
N GLY A 56 -0.61 -0.69 -9.65
CA GLY A 56 0.52 -0.59 -10.56
C GLY A 56 1.64 -1.55 -10.16
N PHE A 57 1.97 -1.59 -8.87
CA PHE A 57 2.91 -2.57 -8.32
C PHE A 57 2.45 -4.01 -8.56
N ALA A 58 1.20 -4.34 -8.20
CA ALA A 58 0.64 -5.67 -8.33
C ALA A 58 0.61 -6.15 -9.79
N LEU A 59 0.34 -5.26 -10.75
CA LEU A 59 0.36 -5.60 -12.17
C LEU A 59 1.77 -5.98 -12.62
N VAL A 60 2.76 -5.13 -12.36
CA VAL A 60 4.13 -5.42 -12.80
C VAL A 60 4.68 -6.63 -12.07
N TYR A 61 4.42 -6.77 -10.77
CA TYR A 61 4.79 -7.97 -10.02
C TYR A 61 4.15 -9.24 -10.61
N LEU A 62 2.85 -9.22 -10.91
CA LEU A 62 2.16 -10.35 -11.51
C LEU A 62 2.79 -10.74 -12.85
N LEU A 63 3.03 -9.76 -13.73
CA LEU A 63 3.51 -10.03 -15.08
C LEU A 63 5.00 -10.39 -15.11
N ALA A 64 5.84 -9.66 -14.37
CA ALA A 64 7.29 -9.80 -14.41
C ALA A 64 7.84 -10.85 -13.45
N VAL A 65 7.13 -11.17 -12.35
CA VAL A 65 7.63 -12.08 -11.31
C VAL A 65 6.79 -13.36 -11.25
N SER A 66 5.46 -13.25 -11.16
CA SER A 66 4.60 -14.42 -10.90
C SER A 66 4.17 -15.19 -12.15
N TRP A 67 3.85 -14.54 -13.27
CA TRP A 67 3.31 -15.20 -14.46
C TRP A 67 4.38 -15.39 -15.54
N VAL A 68 5.10 -14.32 -15.89
CA VAL A 68 6.18 -14.33 -16.90
C VAL A 68 5.76 -15.04 -18.20
N PRO A 69 4.65 -14.63 -18.86
CA PRO A 69 4.08 -15.37 -19.98
C PRO A 69 4.99 -15.41 -21.23
N TRP A 70 6.01 -14.56 -21.29
CA TRP A 70 7.01 -14.49 -22.35
C TRP A 70 8.17 -15.49 -22.18
N GLY A 71 8.11 -16.35 -21.15
CA GLY A 71 9.15 -17.35 -20.89
C GLY A 71 10.31 -16.82 -20.04
N GLN A 72 11.19 -17.74 -19.64
CA GLN A 72 12.35 -17.42 -18.83
C GLN A 72 13.38 -16.63 -19.67
N PRO A 73 14.02 -15.59 -19.12
CA PRO A 73 15.11 -14.94 -19.81
C PRO A 73 16.24 -15.95 -20.09
N PRO A 74 16.93 -15.87 -21.23
CA PRO A 74 18.06 -16.76 -21.53
C PRO A 74 19.15 -16.67 -20.46
N GLY A 75 19.81 -17.79 -20.13
CA GLY A 75 20.96 -17.81 -19.22
C GLY A 75 20.63 -17.75 -17.73
N THR A 76 19.34 -17.74 -17.36
CA THR A 76 18.96 -17.67 -15.96
C THR A 76 18.82 -19.06 -15.33
N ALA A 77 19.67 -19.39 -14.35
CA ALA A 77 19.51 -20.58 -13.52
C ALA A 77 18.42 -20.34 -12.46
N TRP A 78 17.15 -20.50 -12.81
CA TRP A 78 16.07 -20.42 -11.82
C TRP A 78 15.97 -21.79 -11.16
N PRO A 79 15.92 -21.86 -9.82
CA PRO A 79 15.68 -23.13 -9.14
C PRO A 79 14.35 -23.73 -9.61
N ASP A 80 14.31 -25.05 -9.85
CA ASP A 80 13.07 -25.79 -10.07
C ASP A 80 12.24 -25.76 -8.77
N MET A 81 11.42 -24.73 -8.63
CA MET A 81 10.49 -24.57 -7.52
C MET A 81 9.12 -25.14 -7.91
N PRO A 82 8.39 -25.79 -6.99
CA PRO A 82 7.01 -26.16 -7.24
C PRO A 82 6.18 -24.93 -7.62
N GLY A 83 5.69 -24.94 -8.85
CA GLY A 83 4.84 -23.87 -9.39
C GLY A 83 3.46 -23.83 -8.73
N PHE A 84 2.73 -22.76 -9.01
CA PHE A 84 1.35 -22.54 -8.59
C PHE A 84 0.44 -22.48 -9.83
N GLY A 85 0.12 -23.66 -10.40
CA GLY A 85 -0.63 -23.74 -11.66
C GLY A 85 0.16 -23.10 -12.82
N PRO A 86 -0.43 -22.16 -13.58
CA PRO A 86 0.29 -21.43 -14.64
C PRO A 86 1.21 -20.32 -14.08
N PHE A 87 1.19 -20.10 -12.76
CA PHE A 87 2.03 -19.11 -12.10
C PHE A 87 3.24 -19.80 -11.48
N ARG A 88 4.34 -19.06 -11.42
CA ARG A 88 5.61 -19.52 -10.86
C ARG A 88 5.61 -19.53 -9.35
N ASN A 89 4.84 -18.65 -8.74
CA ASN A 89 4.76 -18.50 -7.30
C ASN A 89 3.32 -18.15 -6.88
N PRO A 90 2.96 -18.39 -5.61
CA PRO A 90 1.64 -18.05 -5.08
C PRO A 90 1.40 -16.54 -4.93
N GLY A 91 2.27 -15.67 -5.45
CA GLY A 91 2.09 -14.23 -5.42
C GLY A 91 0.85 -13.74 -6.17
N VAL A 92 0.30 -14.55 -7.08
CA VAL A 92 -1.01 -14.30 -7.69
C VAL A 92 -2.13 -14.12 -6.63
N LEU A 93 -2.01 -14.79 -5.47
CA LEU A 93 -3.03 -14.79 -4.41
C LEU A 93 -3.26 -13.40 -3.78
N PHE A 94 -2.29 -12.48 -3.89
CA PHE A 94 -2.48 -11.09 -3.46
C PHE A 94 -2.57 -10.13 -4.65
N ALA A 95 -1.80 -10.36 -5.71
CA ALA A 95 -1.73 -9.45 -6.84
C ALA A 95 -3.08 -9.35 -7.57
N VAL A 96 -3.74 -10.48 -7.83
CA VAL A 96 -5.03 -10.49 -8.51
C VAL A 96 -6.13 -9.81 -7.68
N PRO A 97 -6.32 -10.12 -6.39
CA PRO A 97 -7.28 -9.37 -5.57
C PRO A 97 -6.99 -7.87 -5.49
N VAL A 98 -5.74 -7.43 -5.42
CA VAL A 98 -5.40 -5.99 -5.44
C VAL A 98 -5.85 -5.34 -6.76
N LEU A 99 -5.59 -6.00 -7.90
CA LEU A 99 -6.01 -5.51 -9.22
C LEU A 99 -7.53 -5.46 -9.35
N LEU A 100 -8.23 -6.53 -8.95
CA LEU A 100 -9.70 -6.56 -8.93
C LEU A 100 -10.27 -5.47 -8.01
N GLY A 101 -9.64 -5.22 -6.86
CA GLY A 101 -10.04 -4.15 -5.95
C GLY A 101 -9.90 -2.77 -6.57
N ALA A 102 -8.83 -2.51 -7.32
CA ALA A 102 -8.64 -1.26 -8.03
C ALA A 102 -9.63 -1.08 -9.20
N LEU A 103 -9.90 -2.15 -9.96
CA LEU A 103 -10.92 -2.14 -11.01
C LEU A 103 -12.32 -1.90 -10.43
N ALA A 104 -12.66 -2.56 -9.31
CA ALA A 104 -13.90 -2.34 -8.60
C ALA A 104 -14.01 -0.89 -8.08
N ALA A 105 -12.92 -0.32 -7.56
CA ALA A 105 -12.87 1.09 -7.15
C ALA A 105 -13.13 2.04 -8.33
N LEU A 106 -12.52 1.81 -9.49
CA LEU A 106 -12.79 2.54 -10.73
C LEU A 106 -14.26 2.42 -11.16
N GLY A 107 -14.81 1.21 -11.08
CA GLY A 107 -16.21 0.88 -11.32
C GLY A 107 -17.19 1.38 -10.25
N ARG A 108 -16.71 2.06 -9.19
CA ARG A 108 -17.50 2.53 -8.03
C ARG A 108 -18.18 1.41 -7.23
N GLN A 109 -17.74 0.17 -7.40
CA GLN A 109 -18.25 -1.01 -6.71
C GLN A 109 -17.54 -1.18 -5.36
N ARG A 110 -17.93 -0.36 -4.38
CA ARG A 110 -17.25 -0.29 -3.06
C ARG A 110 -17.17 -1.63 -2.35
N MET A 111 -18.27 -2.39 -2.33
CA MET A 111 -18.32 -3.69 -1.67
C MET A 111 -17.30 -4.66 -2.28
N LEU A 112 -17.20 -4.69 -3.62
CA LEU A 112 -16.24 -5.54 -4.32
C LEU A 112 -14.79 -5.08 -4.08
N ALA A 113 -14.53 -3.77 -4.03
CA ALA A 113 -13.22 -3.25 -3.68
C ALA A 113 -12.79 -3.65 -2.26
N HIS A 114 -13.73 -3.60 -1.29
CA HIS A 114 -13.49 -4.04 0.09
C HIS A 114 -13.25 -5.54 0.18
N LEU A 115 -14.10 -6.36 -0.45
CA LEU A 115 -13.94 -7.82 -0.47
C LEU A 115 -12.63 -8.23 -1.12
N ALA A 116 -12.24 -7.60 -2.24
CA ALA A 116 -10.97 -7.87 -2.90
C ALA A 116 -9.77 -7.49 -2.01
N GLY A 117 -9.86 -6.39 -1.26
CA GLY A 117 -8.87 -6.05 -0.24
C GLY A 117 -8.78 -7.09 0.88
N LEU A 118 -9.91 -7.56 1.40
CA LEU A 118 -9.95 -8.62 2.41
C LEU A 118 -9.35 -9.93 1.88
N LEU A 119 -9.62 -10.30 0.63
CA LEU A 119 -9.02 -11.46 -0.02
C LEU A 119 -7.50 -11.32 -0.17
N ALA A 120 -7.00 -10.12 -0.50
CA ALA A 120 -5.55 -9.87 -0.53
C ALA A 120 -4.91 -10.08 0.85
N VAL A 121 -5.55 -9.59 1.92
CA VAL A 121 -5.09 -9.79 3.31
C VAL A 121 -5.16 -11.26 3.71
N LEU A 122 -6.21 -11.98 3.32
CA LEU A 122 -6.33 -13.41 3.57
C LEU A 122 -5.22 -14.19 2.84
N GLY A 123 -4.91 -13.83 1.60
CA GLY A 123 -3.78 -14.41 0.86
C GLY A 123 -2.44 -14.22 1.58
N ILE A 124 -2.25 -13.07 2.24
CA ILE A 124 -1.08 -12.80 3.09
C ILE A 124 -1.06 -13.72 4.32
N VAL A 125 -2.20 -13.92 4.99
CA VAL A 125 -2.29 -14.83 6.15
C VAL A 125 -1.97 -16.26 5.73
N VAL A 126 -2.56 -16.73 4.62
CA VAL A 126 -2.28 -18.06 4.07
C VAL A 126 -0.79 -18.22 3.79
N ALA A 127 -0.18 -17.24 3.12
CA ALA A 127 1.25 -17.23 2.86
C ALA A 127 2.09 -17.41 4.14
N ARG A 128 1.76 -16.66 5.20
CA ARG A 128 2.50 -16.74 6.48
C ARG A 128 2.31 -18.07 7.20
N VAL A 129 1.08 -18.61 7.20
CA VAL A 129 0.81 -19.93 7.78
C VAL A 129 1.56 -21.02 7.02
N THR A 130 1.59 -20.95 5.69
CA THR A 130 2.36 -21.90 4.87
C THR A 130 3.85 -21.82 5.16
N VAL A 131 4.45 -20.62 5.22
CA VAL A 131 5.86 -20.43 5.61
C VAL A 131 6.17 -21.12 6.94
N GLN A 132 5.30 -20.95 7.94
CA GLN A 132 5.49 -21.55 9.27
C GLN A 132 5.31 -23.07 9.29
N ALA A 133 4.45 -23.61 8.42
CA ALA A 133 4.14 -25.03 8.39
C ALA A 133 5.15 -25.86 7.57
N THR A 134 5.69 -25.30 6.49
CA THR A 134 6.52 -26.07 5.54
C THR A 134 7.98 -25.68 5.53
N GLU A 135 8.35 -24.53 6.12
CA GLU A 135 9.66 -23.86 5.98
C GLU A 135 10.08 -23.61 4.52
N ASN A 136 9.22 -23.92 3.56
CA ASN A 136 9.48 -23.94 2.13
C ASN A 136 8.39 -23.12 1.45
N TRP A 137 8.64 -21.81 1.35
CA TRP A 137 7.75 -20.84 0.72
C TRP A 137 8.48 -20.12 -0.40
N ASN A 138 8.04 -20.41 -1.62
CA ASN A 138 8.56 -19.79 -2.85
C ASN A 138 7.74 -18.56 -3.27
N GLY A 139 6.87 -18.07 -2.40
CA GLY A 139 6.04 -16.91 -2.65
C GLY A 139 6.67 -15.60 -2.20
N PRO A 140 5.85 -14.53 -2.15
CA PRO A 140 6.32 -13.23 -1.71
C PRO A 140 6.85 -13.26 -0.28
N GLY A 141 7.96 -12.56 -0.09
CA GLY A 141 8.63 -12.34 1.16
C GLY A 141 7.81 -11.45 2.08
N THR A 142 8.21 -11.44 3.35
CA THR A 142 7.51 -10.73 4.42
C THR A 142 7.33 -9.24 4.10
N THR A 143 8.34 -8.61 3.48
CA THR A 143 8.32 -7.20 3.06
C THR A 143 7.24 -6.92 2.02
N THR A 144 7.10 -7.77 0.99
CA THR A 144 6.02 -7.67 0.00
C THR A 144 4.66 -7.71 0.67
N LEU A 145 4.47 -8.72 1.51
CA LEU A 145 3.19 -8.97 2.16
C LEU A 145 2.80 -7.82 3.10
N VAL A 146 3.75 -7.31 3.90
CA VAL A 146 3.51 -6.18 4.81
C VAL A 146 3.19 -4.90 4.03
N THR A 147 3.91 -4.63 2.94
CA THR A 147 3.69 -3.43 2.11
C THR A 147 2.31 -3.48 1.45
N VAL A 148 1.95 -4.63 0.87
CA VAL A 148 0.63 -4.84 0.26
C VAL A 148 -0.46 -4.72 1.33
N ALA A 149 -0.30 -5.32 2.51
CA ALA A 149 -1.26 -5.16 3.60
C ALA A 149 -1.46 -3.70 3.97
N ALA A 150 -0.38 -2.93 4.15
CA ALA A 150 -0.44 -1.52 4.49
C ALA A 150 -1.15 -0.70 3.40
N LEU A 151 -0.83 -0.93 2.13
CA LEU A 151 -1.50 -0.30 0.99
C LEU A 151 -2.99 -0.63 0.92
N VAL A 152 -3.36 -1.89 1.14
CA VAL A 152 -4.75 -2.35 1.17
C VAL A 152 -5.51 -1.72 2.34
N VAL A 153 -4.89 -1.60 3.52
CA VAL A 153 -5.49 -0.90 4.67
C VAL A 153 -5.76 0.56 4.34
N VAL A 154 -4.78 1.27 3.76
CA VAL A 154 -4.95 2.68 3.33
C VAL A 154 -6.09 2.82 2.33
N ALA A 155 -6.14 1.93 1.33
CA ALA A 155 -7.22 1.90 0.33
C ALA A 155 -8.61 1.69 0.98
N ASN A 156 -8.71 0.74 1.91
CA ASN A 156 -9.98 0.40 2.55
C ASN A 156 -10.49 1.49 3.51
N VAL A 157 -9.60 2.19 4.21
CA VAL A 157 -9.99 3.22 5.18
C VAL A 157 -10.50 4.49 4.51
N GLY A 158 -9.93 4.90 3.37
CA GLY A 158 -10.26 6.18 2.74
C GLY A 158 -11.36 6.15 1.68
N ALA A 159 -11.74 4.97 1.17
CA ALA A 159 -12.66 4.78 0.04
C ALA A 159 -12.20 5.53 -1.24
N PRO A 160 -11.41 4.88 -2.13
CA PRO A 160 -10.86 5.51 -3.32
C PRO A 160 -11.98 5.97 -4.27
N ARG A 161 -12.12 7.29 -4.45
CA ARG A 161 -13.17 7.90 -5.30
C ARG A 161 -12.61 8.80 -6.39
N ASP A 162 -11.40 9.30 -6.21
CA ASP A 162 -10.71 10.10 -7.23
C ASP A 162 -10.06 9.17 -8.25
N ARG A 163 -10.71 9.01 -9.41
CA ARG A 163 -10.23 8.18 -10.52
C ARG A 163 -8.97 8.74 -11.17
N ARG A 164 -8.81 10.07 -11.18
CA ARG A 164 -7.65 10.71 -11.80
C ARG A 164 -6.41 10.45 -10.96
N ALA A 165 -6.50 10.67 -9.65
CA ALA A 165 -5.41 10.39 -8.73
C ALA A 165 -5.01 8.90 -8.75
N LEU A 166 -6.00 8.00 -8.76
CA LEU A 166 -5.78 6.56 -8.89
C LEU A 166 -5.07 6.22 -10.21
N GLY A 167 -5.58 6.69 -11.34
CA GLY A 167 -5.00 6.43 -12.66
C GLY A 167 -3.58 6.99 -12.82
N ILE A 168 -3.31 8.20 -12.31
CA ILE A 168 -1.96 8.78 -12.32
C ILE A 168 -1.01 7.95 -11.46
N ALA A 169 -1.40 7.61 -10.22
CA ALA A 169 -0.55 6.82 -9.34
C ALA A 169 -0.27 5.41 -9.92
N PHE A 170 -1.29 4.79 -10.51
CA PHE A 170 -1.13 3.54 -11.26
C PHE A 170 -0.14 3.70 -12.39
N GLY A 171 -0.31 4.70 -13.26
CA GLY A 171 0.56 4.91 -14.42
C GLY A 171 2.01 5.21 -14.03
N VAL A 172 2.22 6.03 -13.00
CA VAL A 172 3.58 6.35 -12.48
C VAL A 172 4.26 5.10 -11.93
N VAL A 173 3.59 4.34 -11.06
CA VAL A 173 4.19 3.15 -10.45
C VAL A 173 4.37 2.02 -11.45
N ALA A 174 3.32 1.70 -12.23
CA ALA A 174 3.40 0.66 -13.25
C ALA A 174 4.42 1.01 -14.34
N GLY A 175 4.40 2.24 -14.85
CA GLY A 175 5.32 2.70 -15.88
C GLY A 175 6.77 2.74 -15.39
N GLY A 176 7.01 3.24 -14.17
CA GLY A 176 8.34 3.26 -13.57
C GLY A 176 8.90 1.85 -13.36
N LEU A 177 8.10 0.94 -12.81
CA LEU A 177 8.52 -0.46 -12.59
C LEU A 177 8.66 -1.22 -13.92
N ALA A 178 7.78 -1.01 -14.89
CA ALA A 178 7.89 -1.64 -16.21
C ALA A 178 9.12 -1.13 -16.97
N LEU A 179 9.43 0.16 -16.90
CA LEU A 179 10.67 0.72 -17.46
C LEU A 179 11.88 0.11 -16.77
N PHE A 180 11.87 0.01 -15.42
CA PHE A 180 12.93 -0.65 -14.67
C PHE A 180 13.13 -2.09 -15.14
N VAL A 181 12.06 -2.89 -15.21
CA VAL A 181 12.11 -4.26 -15.72
C VAL A 181 12.64 -4.29 -17.17
N GLY A 182 12.17 -3.38 -18.03
CA GLY A 182 12.57 -3.28 -19.42
C GLY A 182 14.05 -2.97 -19.62
N LEU A 183 14.60 -2.05 -18.82
CA LEU A 183 16.01 -1.66 -18.88
C LEU A 183 16.96 -2.78 -18.39
N GLN A 184 16.46 -3.73 -17.60
CA GLN A 184 17.24 -4.87 -17.12
C GLN A 184 17.30 -6.04 -18.13
N LEU A 185 16.39 -6.08 -19.12
CA LEU A 185 16.29 -7.17 -20.09
C LEU A 185 17.42 -7.31 -21.15
N PRO A 186 18.31 -6.33 -21.44
CA PRO A 186 19.29 -6.50 -22.53
C PRO A 186 20.77 -6.32 -22.15
N THR A 187 21.19 -6.41 -20.88
CA THR A 187 22.59 -6.07 -20.52
C THR A 187 23.64 -7.16 -20.76
N GLY A 188 23.27 -8.42 -20.98
CA GLY A 188 24.23 -9.50 -21.26
C GLY A 188 25.25 -9.73 -20.14
N HIS A 189 24.91 -9.31 -18.91
CA HIS A 189 25.78 -9.35 -17.76
C HIS A 189 25.24 -10.30 -16.69
N PRO A 190 26.08 -11.16 -16.08
CA PRO A 190 25.68 -12.22 -15.13
C PRO A 190 25.09 -11.75 -13.79
N PHE A 191 24.65 -10.49 -13.66
CA PHE A 191 23.64 -10.08 -12.68
C PHE A 191 22.23 -10.71 -12.98
N GLU A 192 22.15 -11.52 -14.04
CA GLU A 192 20.96 -11.98 -14.76
C GLU A 192 20.13 -13.12 -14.14
N SER A 193 20.57 -13.89 -13.14
CA SER A 193 19.74 -15.00 -12.59
C SER A 193 19.05 -14.69 -11.25
N THR A 194 19.51 -13.69 -10.51
CA THR A 194 19.02 -13.42 -9.14
C THR A 194 17.77 -12.56 -9.09
N LEU A 195 17.56 -11.67 -10.07
CA LEU A 195 16.66 -10.51 -10.01
C LEU A 195 15.14 -10.80 -10.03
N LEU A 196 14.72 -12.04 -10.28
CA LEU A 196 13.31 -12.39 -10.46
C LEU A 196 12.77 -13.35 -9.39
N THR A 197 13.56 -13.62 -8.35
CA THR A 197 13.02 -14.11 -7.08
C THR A 197 12.40 -12.94 -6.32
N ASP A 198 11.40 -13.17 -5.47
CA ASP A 198 10.74 -12.08 -4.75
C ASP A 198 11.72 -11.28 -3.85
N GLY A 199 12.71 -11.94 -3.25
CA GLY A 199 13.77 -11.26 -2.50
C GLY A 199 14.58 -10.27 -3.35
N ALA A 200 14.86 -10.62 -4.61
CA ALA A 200 15.59 -9.75 -5.53
C ALA A 200 14.71 -8.71 -6.22
N TRP A 201 13.39 -8.96 -6.35
CA TRP A 201 12.44 -7.92 -6.72
C TRP A 201 12.50 -6.74 -5.73
N TRP A 202 12.61 -7.00 -4.43
CA TRP A 202 12.88 -5.96 -3.42
C TRP A 202 14.31 -5.47 -3.45
N GLY A 203 15.28 -6.37 -3.65
CA GLY A 203 16.69 -6.04 -3.77
C GLY A 203 17.06 -5.20 -4.99
N ALA A 204 16.18 -5.10 -6.00
CA ALA A 204 16.46 -4.38 -7.26
C ALA A 204 15.37 -3.38 -7.67
N GLY A 205 14.10 -3.78 -7.63
CA GLY A 205 12.96 -2.93 -8.02
C GLY A 205 12.46 -2.01 -6.90
N VAL A 206 12.81 -2.31 -5.64
CA VAL A 206 12.43 -1.50 -4.47
C VAL A 206 13.62 -1.36 -3.50
N THR A 207 14.79 -1.07 -4.06
CA THR A 207 16.01 -0.93 -3.25
C THR A 207 15.86 0.23 -2.26
N PRO A 208 16.55 0.17 -1.11
CA PRO A 208 16.59 1.31 -0.21
C PRO A 208 17.06 2.61 -0.87
N ALA A 209 18.03 2.52 -1.78
CA ALA A 209 18.50 3.65 -2.57
C ALA A 209 17.37 4.24 -3.45
N LEU A 210 16.64 3.41 -4.19
CA LEU A 210 15.53 3.85 -5.02
C LEU A 210 14.40 4.44 -4.18
N LEU A 211 14.01 3.78 -3.09
CA LEU A 211 13.02 4.30 -2.15
C LEU A 211 13.47 5.60 -1.50
N GLY A 212 14.77 5.76 -1.22
CA GLY A 212 15.35 7.01 -0.74
C GLY A 212 15.23 8.13 -1.76
N VAL A 213 15.61 7.89 -3.02
CA VAL A 213 15.47 8.85 -4.12
C VAL A 213 14.01 9.23 -4.33
N VAL A 214 13.10 8.25 -4.44
CA VAL A 214 11.67 8.51 -4.61
C VAL A 214 11.12 9.24 -3.37
N GLY A 215 11.56 8.89 -2.16
CA GLY A 215 11.17 9.59 -0.93
C GLY A 215 11.59 11.06 -0.92
N VAL A 216 12.80 11.38 -1.41
CA VAL A 216 13.24 12.77 -1.60
C VAL A 216 12.38 13.48 -2.64
N LEU A 217 12.09 12.85 -3.78
CA LEU A 217 11.21 13.43 -4.81
C LEU A 217 9.80 13.69 -4.27
N VAL A 218 9.25 12.77 -3.48
CA VAL A 218 7.96 12.94 -2.82
C VAL A 218 8.02 14.08 -1.80
N LEU A 219 9.08 14.18 -1.00
CA LEU A 219 9.26 15.28 -0.06
C LEU A 219 9.30 16.64 -0.77
N VAL A 220 10.06 16.76 -1.87
CA VAL A 220 10.11 17.98 -2.69
C VAL A 220 8.72 18.30 -3.24
N ALA A 221 8.02 17.31 -3.80
CA ALA A 221 6.67 17.48 -4.32
C ALA A 221 5.69 17.96 -3.23
N VAL A 222 5.77 17.39 -2.01
CA VAL A 222 4.96 17.83 -0.87
C VAL A 222 5.26 19.27 -0.49
N VAL A 223 6.54 19.67 -0.42
CA VAL A 223 6.95 21.05 -0.10
C VAL A 223 6.42 22.03 -1.16
N GLU A 224 6.58 21.71 -2.44
CA GLU A 224 6.08 22.55 -3.54
C GLU A 224 4.55 22.65 -3.54
N LEU A 225 3.84 21.55 -3.26
CA LEU A 225 2.39 21.58 -3.12
C LEU A 225 1.93 22.46 -1.95
N VAL A 226 2.66 22.46 -0.83
CA VAL A 226 2.39 23.36 0.30
C VAL A 226 2.63 24.82 -0.10
N ARG A 227 3.73 25.12 -0.81
CA ARG A 227 4.05 26.47 -1.32
C ARG A 227 2.97 27.00 -2.27
N HIS A 228 2.47 26.14 -3.16
CA HIS A 228 1.38 26.46 -4.09
C HIS A 228 -0.02 26.39 -3.48
N ARG A 229 -0.14 26.35 -2.14
CA ARG A 229 -1.41 26.35 -1.41
C ARG A 229 -2.33 25.19 -1.78
N ARG A 230 -1.77 24.00 -2.05
CA ARG A 230 -2.49 22.73 -2.28
C ARG A 230 -2.31 21.75 -1.10
N PRO A 231 -2.70 22.12 0.14
CA PRO A 231 -2.39 21.35 1.35
C PRO A 231 -3.05 19.96 1.38
N VAL A 232 -4.23 19.81 0.76
CA VAL A 232 -4.95 18.53 0.72
C VAL A 232 -4.17 17.50 -0.11
N LEU A 233 -3.68 17.89 -1.29
CA LEU A 233 -2.88 17.01 -2.15
C LEU A 233 -1.52 16.69 -1.51
N ALA A 234 -0.88 17.70 -0.88
CA ALA A 234 0.36 17.50 -0.15
C ALA A 234 0.22 16.48 0.99
N ALA A 235 -0.80 16.64 1.84
CA ALA A 235 -1.07 15.71 2.94
C ALA A 235 -1.46 14.32 2.41
N ALA A 236 -2.25 14.24 1.34
CA ALA A 236 -2.66 12.97 0.77
C ALA A 236 -1.48 12.18 0.18
N LEU A 237 -0.58 12.87 -0.54
CA LEU A 237 0.63 12.28 -1.07
C LEU A 237 1.55 11.79 0.05
N ALA A 238 1.71 12.60 1.11
CA ALA A 238 2.52 12.21 2.27
C ALA A 238 1.95 10.99 3.02
N VAL A 239 0.63 10.92 3.21
CA VAL A 239 -0.03 9.75 3.80
C VAL A 239 0.09 8.52 2.90
N ALA A 240 -0.11 8.67 1.59
CA ALA A 240 -0.01 7.59 0.61
C ALA A 240 1.42 7.03 0.49
N TRP A 241 2.45 7.82 0.82
CA TRP A 241 3.84 7.37 0.86
C TRP A 241 4.19 6.52 2.10
N MET A 242 3.46 6.67 3.21
CA MET A 242 3.81 5.98 4.47
C MET A 242 4.00 4.46 4.34
N PRO A 243 3.15 3.71 3.60
CA PRO A 243 3.39 2.28 3.38
C PRO A 243 4.74 1.97 2.72
N TRP A 244 5.17 2.79 1.76
CA TRP A 244 6.45 2.63 1.05
C TRP A 244 7.64 2.97 1.94
N ALA A 245 7.50 4.01 2.76
CA ALA A 245 8.47 4.35 3.80
C ALA A 245 8.67 3.20 4.80
N VAL A 246 7.58 2.60 5.29
CA VAL A 246 7.63 1.45 6.20
C VAL A 246 8.26 0.23 5.52
N ALA A 247 7.92 -0.02 4.26
CA ALA A 247 8.56 -1.08 3.49
C ALA A 247 10.08 -0.87 3.41
N GLY A 248 10.50 0.36 3.09
CA GLY A 248 11.90 0.73 3.01
C GLY A 248 12.66 0.52 4.31
N THR A 249 12.11 0.96 5.44
CA THR A 249 12.77 0.79 6.75
C THR A 249 12.89 -0.67 7.17
N ILE A 250 11.90 -1.51 6.87
CA ILE A 250 11.98 -2.96 7.11
C ILE A 250 13.07 -3.58 6.24
N THR A 251 13.09 -3.25 4.94
CA THR A 251 14.08 -3.78 3.97
C THR A 251 15.50 -3.42 4.38
N LEU A 252 15.75 -2.16 4.78
CA LEU A 252 17.05 -1.69 5.25
C LEU A 252 17.60 -2.48 6.44
N ARG A 253 16.73 -2.91 7.37
CA ARG A 253 17.15 -3.70 8.53
C ARG A 253 17.75 -5.05 8.14
N TYR A 254 17.34 -5.59 6.99
CA TYR A 254 17.93 -6.82 6.43
C TYR A 254 19.26 -6.56 5.72
N PHE A 255 19.46 -5.34 5.19
CA PHE A 255 20.69 -4.93 4.51
C PHE A 255 21.57 -4.05 5.42
N ALA A 256 21.89 -4.57 6.62
CA ALA A 256 22.57 -3.88 7.73
C ALA A 256 23.94 -3.23 7.42
N ALA A 257 24.40 -3.23 6.16
CA ALA A 257 25.61 -2.54 5.70
C ALA A 257 25.36 -1.10 5.22
N GLU A 258 24.11 -0.63 5.13
CA GLU A 258 23.76 0.72 4.60
C GLU A 258 23.19 1.67 5.67
N ASP A 259 24.02 2.07 6.64
CA ASP A 259 23.61 2.95 7.75
C ASP A 259 23.12 4.34 7.29
N ALA A 260 23.75 4.90 6.26
CA ALA A 260 23.41 6.25 5.77
C ALA A 260 22.07 6.30 5.03
N ALA A 261 21.79 5.32 4.17
CA ALA A 261 20.50 5.20 3.48
C ALA A 261 19.37 4.91 4.48
N SER A 262 19.67 4.12 5.52
CA SER A 262 18.75 3.84 6.62
C SER A 262 18.32 5.10 7.38
N ALA A 263 19.31 5.88 7.80
CA ALA A 263 19.07 7.13 8.50
C ALA A 263 18.30 8.12 7.61
N LEU A 264 18.66 8.25 6.34
CA LEU A 264 18.00 9.17 5.41
C LEU A 264 16.53 8.80 5.17
N MET A 265 16.21 7.52 5.02
CA MET A 265 14.83 7.05 4.88
C MET A 265 14.03 7.21 6.16
N ALA A 266 14.59 6.88 7.32
CA ALA A 266 13.91 7.08 8.60
C ALA A 266 13.61 8.58 8.82
N VAL A 267 14.60 9.44 8.67
CA VAL A 267 14.46 10.91 8.83
C VAL A 267 13.49 11.47 7.80
N GLY A 268 13.60 11.09 6.53
CA GLY A 268 12.71 11.53 5.46
C GLY A 268 11.25 11.11 5.72
N SER A 269 11.04 9.87 6.15
CA SER A 269 9.71 9.34 6.48
C SER A 269 9.10 10.03 7.70
N THR A 270 9.90 10.27 8.74
CA THR A 270 9.47 11.04 9.92
C THR A 270 9.15 12.48 9.56
N ALA A 271 10.00 13.14 8.76
CA ALA A 271 9.75 14.50 8.28
C ALA A 271 8.46 14.57 7.46
N MET A 272 8.23 13.62 6.56
CA MET A 272 6.99 13.53 5.79
C MET A 272 5.76 13.29 6.68
N ALA A 273 5.87 12.43 7.70
CA ALA A 273 4.80 12.21 8.66
C ALA A 273 4.46 13.50 9.43
N LEU A 274 5.47 14.25 9.87
CA LEU A 274 5.31 15.53 10.54
C LEU A 274 4.72 16.59 9.60
N VAL A 275 5.12 16.63 8.34
CA VAL A 275 4.54 17.51 7.32
C VAL A 275 3.08 17.15 7.08
N ALA A 276 2.75 15.86 6.93
CA ALA A 276 1.37 15.41 6.78
C ALA A 276 0.49 15.88 7.95
N LEU A 277 0.97 15.70 9.19
CA LEU A 277 0.26 16.10 10.41
C LEU A 277 0.13 17.63 10.52
N THR A 278 1.19 18.37 10.26
CA THR A 278 1.18 19.85 10.38
C THR A 278 0.34 20.50 9.28
N VAL A 279 0.41 20.00 8.05
CA VAL A 279 -0.40 20.48 6.94
C VAL A 279 -1.87 20.10 7.13
N ALA A 280 -2.17 18.86 7.56
CA ALA A 280 -3.54 18.43 7.82
C ALA A 280 -4.23 19.29 8.90
N ARG A 281 -3.50 19.68 9.96
CA ARG A 281 -4.00 20.58 11.01
C ARG A 281 -4.30 22.00 10.52
N ARG A 282 -3.63 22.45 9.45
CA ARG A 282 -3.79 23.79 8.87
C ARG A 282 -4.90 23.88 7.84
N VAL A 283 -5.44 22.76 7.36
CA VAL A 283 -6.59 22.76 6.43
C VAL A 283 -7.80 23.34 7.19
N PRO A 284 -8.23 24.59 6.91
CA PRO A 284 -9.25 25.25 7.69
C PRO A 284 -10.56 24.48 7.56
N GLN A 285 -11.26 24.25 8.68
CA GLN A 285 -12.60 23.64 8.71
C GLN A 285 -13.68 24.46 7.99
N ARG A 286 -13.32 25.51 7.22
CA ARG A 286 -14.26 26.37 6.49
C ARG A 286 -15.18 25.58 5.55
N PHE A 287 -14.71 24.49 4.95
CA PHE A 287 -15.55 23.62 4.12
C PHE A 287 -16.56 22.75 4.88
N ARG A 288 -16.45 22.66 6.22
CA ARG A 288 -17.36 21.85 7.05
C ARG A 288 -18.71 22.53 7.31
N ARG A 289 -18.81 23.85 7.09
CA ARG A 289 -20.05 24.62 7.29
C ARG A 289 -20.88 24.86 6.04
N GLU A 290 -20.32 24.68 4.84
CA GLU A 290 -21.06 24.91 3.57
C GLU A 290 -21.74 23.65 3.02
N ARG A 291 -21.57 22.49 3.68
CA ARG A 291 -22.17 21.20 3.28
C ARG A 291 -23.00 20.51 4.37
N ALA A 292 -23.15 21.14 5.53
CA ALA A 292 -24.06 20.71 6.60
C ALA A 292 -25.26 21.66 6.61
#